data_AF-C5LK45-F1
#
_entry.id   AF-C5LK45-F1
#
_cell.length_a   1.000
_cell.length_b   1.000
_cell.length_c   1.000
_cell.angle_alpha   90.00
_cell.angle_beta   90.00
_cell.angle_gamma   90.00
#
_symmetry.space_group_name_H-M   'P 1'
#
loop_
_entity.id
_entity.type
_entity.pdbx_description
1 polymer ?
#
loop_
_entity_poly.entity_id
_entity_poly.type
_entity_poly.pdbx_seq_one_letter_code
_entity_poly.pdbx_strand_id
1 'polypeptide(L)'
;MDDNPRDKRLTHLKMFATQQPAEGSERMKELNEALRAESIRESTRKQYETPNKYYEEICGRPVNGERLQTFIRALLSFDDPQLTYETICKYVSGVQTFSQIRGEAKLTETERQHVKRALDAVKRIREGQGRKRKQAP
;
A
#
# COMPACT_ATOMS: atom_id res chain seq x y z
N MET A 1 32.73 51.22 -29.55
CA MET A 1 31.50 50.69 -28.94
C MET A 1 31.49 49.20 -29.24
N ASP A 2 32.16 48.43 -28.39
CA ASP A 2 32.39 47.01 -28.58
C ASP A 2 31.12 46.20 -28.38
N ASP A 3 30.76 45.44 -29.42
CA ASP A 3 29.61 44.57 -29.47
C ASP A 3 29.91 43.31 -28.66
N ASN A 4 29.66 43.38 -27.35
CA ASN A 4 30.07 42.36 -26.38
C ASN A 4 29.28 41.04 -26.63
N PRO A 5 29.95 39.92 -26.98
CA PRO A 5 29.28 38.65 -27.30
C PRO A 5 28.51 38.05 -26.10
N ARG A 6 28.75 38.56 -24.90
CA ARG A 6 28.05 38.17 -23.67
C ARG A 6 26.62 38.72 -23.61
N ASP A 7 26.38 39.92 -24.16
CA ASP A 7 25.04 40.54 -24.18
C ASP A 7 24.11 39.88 -25.19
N LYS A 8 24.63 39.45 -26.35
CA LYS A 8 23.87 38.68 -27.36
C LYS A 8 23.44 37.30 -26.86
N ARG A 9 24.26 36.65 -26.03
CA ARG A 9 23.90 35.37 -25.37
C ARG A 9 22.82 35.54 -24.32
N LEU A 10 22.84 36.64 -23.56
CA LEU A 10 21.84 36.92 -22.53
C LEU A 10 20.47 37.28 -23.13
N THR A 11 20.45 38.00 -24.26
CA THR A 11 19.22 38.29 -25.01
C THR A 11 18.64 37.04 -25.68
N HIS A 12 19.48 36.17 -26.27
CA HIS A 12 19.02 34.88 -26.77
C HIS A 12 18.44 33.99 -25.66
N LEU A 13 19.08 33.90 -24.49
CA LEU A 13 18.56 33.10 -23.37
C LEU A 13 17.20 33.62 -22.86
N LYS A 14 17.01 34.96 -22.84
CA LYS A 14 15.73 35.57 -22.46
C LYS A 14 14.62 35.26 -23.47
N MET A 15 14.92 35.19 -24.78
CA MET A 15 13.94 34.80 -25.80
C MET A 15 13.57 33.31 -25.76
N PHE A 16 14.50 32.43 -25.34
CA PHE A 16 14.19 31.01 -25.10
C PHE A 16 13.38 30.80 -23.81
N ALA A 17 13.58 31.62 -22.78
CA ALA A 17 12.79 31.57 -21.55
C ALA A 17 11.36 32.09 -21.72
N THR A 18 11.09 32.96 -22.70
CA THR A 18 9.73 33.42 -23.06
C THR A 18 9.01 32.54 -24.08
N GLN A 19 9.67 31.50 -24.62
CA GLN A 19 9.04 30.49 -25.48
C GLN A 19 8.90 29.11 -24.84
N GLN A 20 9.13 28.98 -23.53
CA GLN A 20 8.51 27.87 -22.81
C GLN A 20 7.04 28.23 -22.61
N PRO A 21 6.07 27.55 -23.26
CA PRO A 21 4.69 27.75 -22.90
C PRO A 21 4.56 27.43 -21.41
N ALA A 22 4.17 28.43 -20.62
CA ALA A 22 3.75 28.28 -19.22
C ALA A 22 2.41 27.52 -19.10
N GLU A 23 2.17 26.59 -20.03
CA GLU A 23 0.98 25.78 -20.20
C GLU A 23 1.44 24.34 -20.47
N GLY A 24 2.19 23.78 -19.51
CA GLY A 24 2.15 22.34 -19.26
C GLY A 24 0.74 21.98 -18.83
N SER A 25 -0.13 21.86 -19.84
CA SER A 25 -1.56 21.58 -19.85
C SER A 25 -2.02 20.82 -18.61
N GLU A 26 -3.18 21.17 -18.04
CA GLU A 26 -3.82 20.38 -16.97
C GLU A 26 -3.80 18.88 -17.29
N ARG A 27 -3.91 18.52 -18.57
CA ARG A 27 -3.77 17.16 -19.10
C ARG A 27 -2.42 16.48 -18.81
N MET A 28 -1.32 17.23 -18.78
CA MET A 28 0.02 16.72 -18.40
C MET A 28 0.19 16.64 -16.88
N LYS A 29 -0.51 17.46 -16.11
CA LYS A 29 -0.63 17.26 -14.64
C LYS A 29 -1.46 16.03 -14.33
N GLU A 30 -2.61 15.85 -14.97
CA GLU A 30 -3.47 14.67 -14.87
C GLU A 30 -2.74 13.39 -15.28
N LEU A 31 -1.99 13.43 -16.39
CA LEU A 31 -1.19 12.29 -16.83
C LEU A 31 -0.08 11.96 -15.83
N ASN A 32 0.61 12.96 -15.28
CA ASN A 32 1.63 12.74 -14.24
C ASN A 32 1.02 12.26 -12.92
N GLU A 33 -0.17 12.71 -12.55
CA GLU A 33 -0.89 12.25 -11.37
C GLU A 33 -1.39 10.81 -11.57
N ALA A 34 -1.89 10.47 -12.76
CA ALA A 34 -2.25 9.11 -13.13
C ALA A 34 -1.03 8.17 -13.13
N LEU A 35 0.10 8.60 -13.72
CA LEU A 35 1.36 7.83 -13.72
C LEU A 35 1.95 7.69 -12.31
N ARG A 36 1.87 8.73 -11.47
CA ARG A 36 2.25 8.64 -10.05
C ARG A 36 1.31 7.71 -9.30
N ALA A 37 0.01 7.78 -9.55
CA ALA A 37 -0.97 6.87 -8.96
C ALA A 37 -0.72 5.42 -9.40
N GLU A 38 -0.34 5.18 -10.66
CA GLU A 38 0.06 3.86 -11.16
C GLU A 38 1.37 3.37 -10.54
N SER A 39 2.38 4.22 -10.42
CA SER A 39 3.66 3.88 -9.76
C SER A 39 3.48 3.61 -8.25
N ILE A 40 2.63 4.39 -7.57
CA ILE A 40 2.21 4.14 -6.19
C ILE A 40 1.43 2.83 -6.12
N ARG A 41 0.54 2.56 -7.08
CA ARG A 41 -0.18 1.28 -7.17
C ARG A 41 0.78 0.11 -7.39
N GLU A 42 1.82 0.24 -8.20
CA GLU A 42 2.78 -0.83 -8.48
C GLU A 42 3.70 -1.12 -7.29
N SER A 43 4.20 -0.09 -6.61
CA SER A 43 4.97 -0.26 -5.37
C SER A 43 4.12 -0.86 -4.25
N THR A 44 2.88 -0.38 -4.10
CA THR A 44 1.88 -0.91 -3.17
C THR A 44 1.52 -2.36 -3.53
N ARG A 45 1.42 -2.68 -4.83
CA ARG A 45 1.18 -4.04 -5.32
C ARG A 45 2.30 -4.98 -4.93
N LYS A 46 3.57 -4.61 -5.15
CA LYS A 46 4.75 -5.41 -4.78
C LYS A 46 4.82 -5.63 -3.26
N GLN A 47 4.48 -4.62 -2.46
CA GLN A 47 4.44 -4.75 -0.99
C GLN A 47 3.35 -5.71 -0.51
N TYR A 48 2.23 -5.80 -1.22
CA TYR A 48 1.10 -6.64 -0.85
C TYR A 48 1.02 -7.97 -1.60
N GLU A 49 1.95 -8.23 -2.52
CA GLU A 49 2.01 -9.47 -3.30
C GLU A 49 2.24 -10.68 -2.40
N THR A 50 3.20 -10.59 -1.46
CA THR A 50 3.50 -11.66 -0.49
C THR A 50 2.30 -11.97 0.42
N PRO A 51 1.65 -10.99 1.09
CA PRO A 51 0.41 -11.24 1.83
C PRO A 51 -0.70 -11.88 0.99
N ASN A 52 -0.87 -11.45 -0.27
CA ASN A 52 -1.89 -11.99 -1.14
C ASN A 52 -1.60 -13.43 -1.57
N LYS A 53 -0.33 -13.76 -1.81
CA LYS A 53 0.10 -15.12 -2.11
C LYS A 53 -0.22 -16.05 -0.93
N TYR A 54 0.15 -15.67 0.29
CA TYR A 54 -0.19 -16.46 1.48
C TYR A 54 -1.69 -16.61 1.67
N TYR A 55 -2.46 -15.54 1.45
CA TYR A 55 -3.92 -15.62 1.51
C TYR A 55 -4.49 -16.60 0.49
N GLU A 56 -3.99 -16.56 -0.74
CA GLU A 56 -4.45 -17.43 -1.82
C GLU A 56 -4.09 -18.89 -1.58
N GLU A 57 -2.89 -19.16 -1.05
CA GLU A 57 -2.45 -20.51 -0.65
C GLU A 57 -3.27 -21.07 0.53
N ILE A 58 -3.66 -20.25 1.50
CA ILE A 58 -4.36 -20.70 2.71
C ILE A 58 -5.88 -20.76 2.52
N CYS A 59 -6.46 -19.77 1.84
CA CYS A 59 -7.91 -19.56 1.81
C CYS A 59 -8.53 -19.57 0.41
N GLY A 60 -7.71 -19.43 -0.64
CA GLY A 60 -8.17 -19.28 -2.02
C GLY A 60 -9.02 -18.02 -2.27
N ARG A 61 -9.37 -17.79 -3.53
CA ARG A 61 -10.21 -16.66 -4.00
C ARG A 61 -11.70 -17.05 -4.10
N PRO A 62 -12.65 -16.12 -3.96
CA PRO A 62 -12.52 -14.67 -3.75
C PRO A 62 -12.29 -14.28 -2.27
N VAL A 63 -11.96 -13.01 -2.00
CA VAL A 63 -11.89 -12.49 -0.63
C VAL A 63 -13.29 -12.30 -0.04
N ASN A 64 -13.52 -12.85 1.15
CA ASN A 64 -14.72 -12.60 1.96
C ASN A 64 -14.38 -12.58 3.46
N GLY A 65 -15.37 -12.22 4.29
CA GLY A 65 -15.17 -12.06 5.73
C GLY A 65 -14.77 -13.34 6.47
N GLU A 66 -15.34 -14.49 6.10
CA GLU A 66 -14.99 -15.78 6.70
C GLU A 66 -13.57 -16.20 6.37
N ARG A 67 -13.18 -16.09 5.09
CA ARG A 67 -11.83 -16.45 4.63
C ARG A 67 -10.77 -15.53 5.22
N LEU A 68 -11.07 -14.23 5.38
CA LEU A 68 -10.15 -13.32 6.10
C LEU A 68 -9.99 -13.70 7.57
N GLN A 69 -11.05 -14.16 8.24
CA GLN A 69 -10.93 -14.68 9.62
C GLN A 69 -10.09 -15.97 9.66
N THR A 70 -10.31 -16.89 8.72
CA THR A 70 -9.50 -18.10 8.58
C THR A 70 -8.03 -17.76 8.35
N PHE A 71 -7.75 -16.80 7.48
CA PHE A 71 -6.40 -16.30 7.24
C PHE A 71 -5.76 -15.71 8.50
N ILE A 72 -6.46 -14.84 9.22
CA ILE A 72 -5.98 -14.28 10.50
C ILE A 72 -5.65 -15.38 11.49
N ARG A 73 -6.51 -16.40 11.60
CA ARG A 73 -6.31 -17.54 12.50
C ARG A 73 -5.10 -18.39 12.08
N ALA A 74 -4.90 -18.61 10.77
CA ALA A 74 -3.73 -19.30 10.26
C ALA A 74 -2.43 -18.54 10.58
N LEU A 75 -2.43 -17.21 10.41
CA LEU A 75 -1.29 -16.37 10.76
C LEU A 75 -0.93 -16.43 12.25
N LEU A 76 -1.90 -16.63 13.13
CA LEU A 76 -1.67 -16.84 14.57
C LEU A 76 -1.05 -18.21 14.89
N SER A 77 -1.26 -19.21 14.04
CA SER A 77 -0.74 -20.57 14.27
C SER A 77 0.74 -20.71 13.93
N PHE A 78 1.30 -19.79 13.13
CA PHE A 78 2.72 -19.75 12.86
C PHE A 78 3.49 -19.22 14.08
N ASP A 79 4.47 -19.99 14.53
CA ASP A 79 5.44 -19.57 15.54
C ASP A 79 6.56 -18.73 14.91
N ASP A 80 6.16 -17.65 14.23
CA ASP A 80 7.09 -16.69 13.63
C ASP A 80 7.12 -15.40 14.48
N PRO A 81 8.27 -15.04 15.08
CA PRO A 81 8.41 -13.81 15.85
C PRO A 81 8.23 -12.53 15.00
N GLN A 82 8.36 -12.60 13.67
CA GLN A 82 8.10 -11.48 12.76
C GLN A 82 6.60 -11.23 12.52
N LEU A 83 5.73 -12.21 12.81
CA LEU A 83 4.27 -12.09 12.74
C LEU A 83 3.69 -11.40 13.98
N THR A 84 4.12 -10.16 14.17
CA THR A 84 3.55 -9.23 15.15
C THR A 84 2.10 -8.87 14.79
N TYR A 85 1.37 -8.30 15.75
CA TYR A 85 0.03 -7.75 15.50
C TYR A 85 0.04 -6.75 14.33
N GLU A 86 1.03 -5.86 14.27
CA GLU A 86 1.15 -4.88 13.19
C GLU A 86 1.38 -5.53 11.83
N THR A 87 2.22 -6.56 11.78
CA THR A 87 2.47 -7.33 10.55
C THR A 87 1.19 -8.02 10.06
N ILE A 88 0.42 -8.63 10.95
CA ILE A 88 -0.86 -9.28 10.63
C ILE A 88 -1.86 -8.24 10.10
N CYS A 89 -1.96 -7.06 10.73
CA CYS A 89 -2.80 -5.97 10.24
C CYS A 89 -2.38 -5.52 8.83
N LYS A 90 -1.07 -5.39 8.56
CA LYS A 90 -0.56 -5.06 7.23
C LYS A 90 -0.93 -6.13 6.20
N TYR A 91 -0.87 -7.41 6.58
CA TYR A 91 -1.21 -8.51 5.67
C TYR A 91 -2.70 -8.49 5.31
N VAL A 92 -3.58 -8.34 6.32
CA VAL A 92 -5.03 -8.24 6.10
C VAL A 92 -5.39 -7.02 5.24
N SER A 93 -4.79 -5.86 5.54
CA SER A 93 -4.96 -4.64 4.74
C SER A 93 -4.51 -4.86 3.29
N GLY A 94 -3.34 -5.47 3.09
CA GLY A 94 -2.81 -5.77 1.77
C GLY A 94 -3.69 -6.70 0.94
N VAL A 95 -4.30 -7.72 1.56
CA VAL A 95 -5.28 -8.61 0.91
C VAL A 95 -6.53 -7.83 0.49
N GLN A 96 -7.06 -6.98 1.37
CA GLN A 96 -8.24 -6.16 1.08
C GLN A 96 -7.97 -5.12 -0.03
N THR A 97 -6.82 -4.45 0.01
CA THR A 97 -6.41 -3.50 -1.04
C THR A 97 -6.26 -4.19 -2.39
N PHE A 98 -5.64 -5.36 -2.44
CA PHE A 98 -5.45 -6.09 -3.69
C PHE A 98 -6.76 -6.67 -4.24
N SER A 99 -7.65 -7.12 -3.35
CA SER A 99 -9.02 -7.51 -3.70
C SER A 99 -9.79 -6.36 -4.37
N GLN A 100 -9.67 -5.13 -3.85
CA GLN A 100 -10.22 -3.94 -4.50
C GLN A 100 -9.58 -3.65 -5.86
N ILE A 101 -8.26 -3.77 -5.99
CA ILE A 101 -7.54 -3.58 -7.27
C ILE A 101 -8.01 -4.61 -8.32
N ARG A 102 -8.32 -5.85 -7.91
CA ARG A 102 -8.84 -6.90 -8.80
C ARG A 102 -10.33 -6.74 -9.13
N GLY A 103 -11.04 -5.79 -8.51
CA GLY A 103 -12.48 -5.62 -8.70
C GLY A 103 -13.32 -6.70 -8.01
N GLU A 104 -12.80 -7.36 -6.99
CA GLU A 104 -13.57 -8.31 -6.18
C GLU A 104 -14.64 -7.58 -5.34
N ALA A 105 -15.64 -8.34 -4.89
CA ALA A 105 -16.71 -7.81 -4.07
C ALA A 105 -16.18 -7.18 -2.77
N LYS A 106 -16.67 -5.99 -2.44
CA LYS A 106 -16.34 -5.33 -1.17
C LYS A 106 -16.98 -6.12 -0.02
N LEU A 107 -16.25 -6.25 1.08
CA LEU A 107 -16.78 -6.77 2.33
C LEU A 107 -17.99 -5.94 2.79
N THR A 108 -19.05 -6.65 3.18
CA THR A 108 -20.21 -6.09 3.88
C THR A 108 -19.79 -5.51 5.24
N GLU A 109 -20.62 -4.64 5.81
CA GLU A 109 -20.36 -4.05 7.12
C GLU A 109 -20.21 -5.13 8.22
N THR A 110 -21.07 -6.14 8.18
CA THR A 110 -21.03 -7.28 9.10
C THR A 110 -19.70 -8.04 8.99
N GLU A 111 -19.24 -8.34 7.77
CA GLU A 111 -17.95 -9.01 7.55
C GLU A 111 -16.78 -8.17 8.04
N ARG A 112 -16.81 -6.85 7.83
CA ARG A 112 -15.78 -5.93 8.35
C ARG A 112 -15.71 -5.97 9.87
N GLN A 113 -16.86 -5.99 10.54
CA GLN A 113 -16.92 -6.10 12.00
C GLN A 113 -16.36 -7.43 12.49
N HIS A 114 -16.62 -8.53 11.80
CA HIS A 114 -16.04 -9.83 12.15
C HIS A 114 -14.51 -9.85 11.97
N VAL A 115 -14.01 -9.32 10.86
CA VAL A 115 -12.55 -9.19 10.62
C VAL A 115 -11.91 -8.32 11.71
N LYS A 116 -12.54 -7.20 12.07
CA LYS A 116 -12.08 -6.33 13.17
C LYS A 116 -12.00 -7.09 14.50
N ARG A 117 -13.05 -7.83 14.87
CA ARG A 117 -13.07 -8.64 16.10
C ARG A 117 -11.96 -9.70 16.12
N ALA A 118 -11.65 -10.30 14.97
CA ALA A 118 -10.56 -11.25 14.84
C ALA A 118 -9.19 -10.58 15.07
N LEU A 119 -8.96 -9.39 14.49
CA LEU A 119 -7.75 -8.60 14.74
C LEU A 119 -7.63 -8.17 16.21
N ASP A 120 -8.72 -7.75 16.85
CA ASP A 120 -8.74 -7.40 18.28
C ASP A 120 -8.41 -8.61 19.17
N ALA A 121 -8.75 -9.83 18.73
CA ALA A 121 -8.35 -11.06 19.41
C ALA A 121 -6.85 -11.35 19.23
N VAL A 122 -6.30 -11.17 18.02
CA VAL A 122 -4.84 -11.28 17.75
C VAL A 122 -4.06 -10.36 18.67
N LYS A 123 -4.48 -9.10 18.80
CA LYS A 123 -3.83 -8.10 19.66
C LYS A 123 -3.73 -8.61 21.10
N ARG A 124 -4.85 -9.06 21.66
CA ARG A 124 -4.93 -9.60 23.03
C ARG A 124 -4.03 -10.83 23.23
N ILE A 125 -4.01 -11.75 22.25
CA ILE A 125 -3.18 -12.97 22.32
C ILE A 125 -1.69 -12.61 22.31
N ARG A 126 -1.25 -11.75 21.39
CA ARG A 126 0.17 -11.38 21.25
C ARG A 126 0.65 -10.51 22.41
N GLU A 127 -0.17 -9.59 22.92
CA GLU A 127 0.13 -8.83 24.15
C GLU A 127 0.23 -9.75 25.38
N GLY A 128 -0.64 -10.75 25.48
CA GLY A 128 -0.59 -11.77 26.54
C GLY A 128 0.64 -12.69 26.46
N GLN A 129 1.06 -13.08 25.25
CA GLN A 129 2.29 -13.86 25.03
C GLN A 129 3.56 -13.06 25.36
N GLY A 130 3.60 -11.77 25.03
CA GLY A 130 4.71 -10.87 25.39
C GLY A 130 4.90 -10.72 26.90
N ARG A 131 3.82 -10.79 27.69
CA ARG A 131 3.90 -10.80 29.17
C ARG A 131 4.43 -12.12 29.73
N LYS A 132 4.04 -13.27 29.16
CA LYS A 132 4.53 -14.59 29.60
C LYS A 132 6.02 -14.81 29.31
N ARG A 133 6.54 -14.33 28.17
CA ARG A 133 7.99 -14.42 27.85
C ARG A 133 8.87 -13.58 28.78
N LYS A 134 8.35 -12.49 29.36
CA LYS A 134 9.07 -11.65 30.35
C LYS A 134 9.03 -12.19 31.78
N GLN A 135 8.31 -13.28 32.02
CA GLN A 135 8.20 -13.93 33.33
C GLN A 135 8.85 -15.31 33.36
N ALA A 136 9.53 -15.72 32.27
CA ALA A 136 10.39 -16.89 32.31
C ALA A 136 11.67 -16.51 33.10
N PRO A 137 12.03 -17.27 34.15
CA PRO A 137 13.22 -17.02 34.98
C PRO A 137 14.53 -17.20 34.21
#